data_AF-A0A7Y2ILF2-F1
#
_entry.id   AF-A0A7Y2ILF2-F1
#
_cell.length_a   1.000
_cell.length_b   1.000
_cell.length_c   1.000
_cell.angle_alpha   90.00
_cell.angle_beta   90.00
_cell.angle_gamma   90.00
#
_symmetry.space_group_name_H-M   'P 1'
#
loop_
_entity.id
_entity.type
_entity.pdbx_description
1 polymer ?
#
loop_
_entity_poly.entity_id
_entity_poly.type
_entity_poly.pdbx_seq_one_letter_code
_entity_poly.pdbx_strand_id
1 'polypeptide(L)'
;MLTEPKLADRITDRVRWIAARGIAAVVAGILVLGVGGRLVMLASRLLHPDAVGRLTENGNRIGEFTIDGTIGLMIFGGLLGGLFAGVVWVVVYEWIPRHWALVGAGSVAIGGLFLIEADNRDFRILDPPSIDVLLLLGLVFVFGAVIVRLDRWLDGRLPPARSLRAIVVYVVLVGLGAPIVLPTFGGFLSKEFCFCETPPVWTGLFLLSAALVSLTAWIIDLQPQARRPDWLSTAGRLASLGAITTAAIHLAGQVSAIL
;
A
#
# COMPACT_ATOMS: atom_id res chain seq x y z
N MET A 1 -30.49 -8.75 28.84
CA MET A 1 -29.25 -9.55 28.83
C MET A 1 -28.84 -9.74 27.39
N LEU A 2 -27.82 -9.01 26.92
CA LEU A 2 -27.20 -9.28 25.62
C LEU A 2 -26.26 -10.46 25.81
N THR A 3 -26.51 -11.58 25.14
CA THR A 3 -25.59 -12.73 25.12
C THR A 3 -24.26 -12.31 24.51
N GLU A 4 -23.15 -12.56 25.20
CA GLU A 4 -21.82 -12.28 24.67
C GLU A 4 -21.62 -12.98 23.32
N PRO A 5 -21.03 -12.30 22.31
CA PRO A 5 -20.78 -12.90 21.02
C PRO A 5 -19.84 -14.10 21.16
N LYS A 6 -20.12 -15.17 20.41
CA LYS A 6 -19.30 -16.38 20.43
C LYS A 6 -17.94 -16.09 19.81
N LEU A 7 -16.90 -16.84 20.19
CA LEU A 7 -15.55 -16.72 19.61
C LEU A 7 -15.57 -16.79 18.08
N ALA A 8 -16.40 -17.67 17.51
CA ALA A 8 -16.57 -17.81 16.07
C ALA A 8 -17.04 -16.50 15.41
N ASP A 9 -18.00 -15.79 16.02
CA ASP A 9 -18.52 -14.53 15.48
C ASP A 9 -17.39 -13.48 15.41
N ARG A 10 -16.60 -13.36 16.48
CA ARG A 10 -15.45 -12.43 16.54
C ARG A 10 -14.39 -12.74 15.47
N ILE A 11 -14.09 -14.00 15.23
CA ILE A 11 -13.16 -14.42 14.17
C ILE A 11 -13.72 -14.03 12.80
N THR A 12 -15.00 -14.33 12.53
CA THR A 12 -15.62 -14.04 11.24
C THR A 12 -15.71 -12.53 10.96
N ASP A 13 -15.99 -11.72 11.98
CA ASP A 13 -15.99 -10.27 11.88
C ASP A 13 -14.59 -9.73 11.59
N ARG A 14 -13.54 -10.32 12.19
CA ARG A 14 -12.14 -9.95 11.90
C ARG A 14 -11.75 -10.31 10.47
N VAL A 15 -12.12 -11.49 9.99
CA VAL A 15 -11.85 -11.92 8.61
C VAL A 15 -12.55 -10.99 7.60
N ARG A 16 -13.81 -10.63 7.83
CA ARG A 16 -14.52 -9.60 7.04
C ARG A 16 -13.77 -8.27 7.07
N TRP A 17 -13.34 -7.83 8.24
CA TRP A 17 -12.63 -6.56 8.42
C TRP A 17 -11.31 -6.52 7.63
N ILE A 18 -10.54 -7.61 7.61
CA ILE A 18 -9.32 -7.72 6.80
C ILE A 18 -9.68 -7.71 5.31
N ALA A 19 -10.66 -8.52 4.90
CA ALA A 19 -11.10 -8.60 3.51
C ALA A 19 -11.55 -7.25 2.95
N ALA A 20 -12.35 -6.48 3.71
CA ALA A 20 -12.83 -5.17 3.30
C ALA A 20 -11.68 -4.19 2.98
N ARG A 21 -10.64 -4.19 3.82
CA ARG A 21 -9.44 -3.35 3.65
C ARG A 21 -8.57 -3.79 2.49
N GLY A 22 -8.39 -5.11 2.33
CA GLY A 22 -7.70 -5.68 1.18
C GLY A 22 -8.38 -5.30 -0.14
N ILE A 23 -9.71 -5.45 -0.21
CA ILE A 23 -10.50 -5.06 -1.40
C ILE A 23 -10.36 -3.57 -1.67
N ALA A 24 -10.45 -2.71 -0.63
CA ALA A 24 -10.29 -1.28 -0.78
C ALA A 24 -8.94 -0.92 -1.44
N ALA A 25 -7.86 -1.54 -0.98
CA ALA A 25 -6.52 -1.31 -1.49
C ALA A 25 -6.33 -1.85 -2.92
N VAL A 26 -6.86 -3.03 -3.25
CA VAL A 26 -6.82 -3.59 -4.60
C VAL A 26 -7.60 -2.72 -5.60
N VAL A 27 -8.81 -2.30 -5.24
CA VAL A 27 -9.62 -1.43 -6.09
C VAL A 27 -8.94 -0.08 -6.27
N ALA A 28 -8.39 0.52 -5.20
CA ALA A 28 -7.60 1.74 -5.30
C ALA A 28 -6.36 1.54 -6.17
N GLY A 29 -5.70 0.38 -6.09
CA GLY A 29 -4.50 0.08 -6.86
C GLY A 29 -4.80 0.03 -8.35
N ILE A 30 -5.80 -0.75 -8.74
CA ILE A 30 -6.22 -0.85 -10.15
C ILE A 30 -6.63 0.53 -10.69
N LEU A 31 -7.45 1.29 -9.94
CA LEU A 31 -7.97 2.58 -10.41
C LEU A 31 -6.90 3.67 -10.41
N VAL A 32 -6.08 3.77 -9.36
CA VAL A 32 -5.13 4.88 -9.22
C VAL A 32 -3.76 4.48 -9.75
N LEU A 33 -3.14 3.42 -9.24
CA LEU A 33 -1.80 3.02 -9.71
C LEU A 33 -1.84 2.48 -11.14
N GLY A 34 -2.88 1.73 -11.50
CA GLY A 34 -3.08 1.22 -12.87
C GLY A 34 -3.51 2.31 -13.85
N VAL A 35 -4.77 2.77 -13.75
CA VAL A 35 -5.30 3.79 -14.69
C VAL A 35 -4.62 5.14 -14.49
N GLY A 36 -4.45 5.61 -13.26
CA GLY A 36 -3.74 6.87 -12.99
C GLY A 36 -2.27 6.81 -13.39
N GLY A 37 -1.59 5.66 -13.26
CA GLY A 37 -0.24 5.47 -13.81
C GLY A 37 -0.19 5.69 -15.33
N ARG A 38 -1.20 5.23 -16.08
CA ARG A 38 -1.32 5.54 -17.52
C ARG A 38 -1.49 7.04 -17.78
N LEU A 39 -2.25 7.73 -16.93
CA LEU A 39 -2.42 9.19 -17.05
C LEU A 39 -1.11 9.93 -16.76
N VAL A 40 -0.33 9.48 -15.77
CA VAL A 40 1.00 10.03 -15.49
C VAL A 40 1.94 9.82 -16.67
N MET A 41 1.98 8.62 -17.26
CA MET A 41 2.78 8.36 -18.46
C MET A 41 2.35 9.22 -19.65
N LEU A 42 1.03 9.46 -19.82
CA LEU A 42 0.51 10.36 -20.85
C LEU A 42 0.92 11.81 -20.59
N ALA A 43 0.84 12.28 -19.35
CA ALA A 43 1.27 13.61 -18.97
C ALA A 43 2.77 13.79 -19.21
N SER A 44 3.59 12.83 -18.77
CA SER A 44 5.04 12.80 -18.99
C SER A 44 5.39 12.91 -20.47
N ARG A 45 4.72 12.14 -21.35
CA ARG A 45 4.88 12.25 -22.81
C ARG A 45 4.65 13.67 -23.33
N LEU A 46 3.61 14.36 -22.84
CA LEU A 46 3.27 15.71 -23.30
C LEU A 46 4.26 16.76 -22.80
N LEU A 47 4.86 16.52 -21.63
CA LEU A 47 5.79 17.43 -20.97
C LEU A 47 7.23 17.25 -21.46
N HIS A 48 7.58 16.06 -21.96
CA HIS A 48 8.91 15.71 -22.46
C HIS A 48 8.88 15.24 -23.93
N PRO A 49 8.57 16.12 -24.90
CA PRO A 49 8.49 15.75 -26.31
C PRO A 49 9.81 15.17 -26.87
N ASP A 50 10.95 15.62 -26.36
CA ASP A 50 12.29 15.16 -26.79
C ASP A 50 12.65 13.75 -26.29
N ALA A 51 11.91 13.24 -25.31
CA ALA A 51 12.07 11.88 -24.78
C ALA A 51 11.25 10.85 -25.57
N VAL A 52 10.29 11.29 -26.40
CA VAL A 52 9.41 10.40 -27.17
C VAL A 52 10.22 9.51 -28.10
N GLY A 53 9.90 8.22 -28.10
CA GLY A 53 10.60 7.21 -28.90
C GLY A 53 11.84 6.61 -28.23
N ARG A 54 12.33 7.16 -27.11
CA ARG A 54 13.38 6.53 -26.30
C ARG A 54 12.82 5.34 -25.50
N LEU A 55 13.71 4.46 -25.05
CA LEU A 55 13.36 3.31 -24.21
C LEU A 55 13.53 3.67 -22.74
N THR A 56 12.56 3.27 -21.92
CA THR A 56 12.67 3.23 -20.46
C THR A 56 13.60 2.10 -20.03
N GLU A 57 13.98 2.08 -18.76
CA GLU A 57 14.71 0.99 -18.12
C GLU A 57 14.01 -0.37 -18.29
N ASN A 58 12.68 -0.38 -18.16
CA ASN A 58 11.85 -1.56 -18.35
C ASN A 58 11.63 -1.95 -19.83
N GLY A 59 12.38 -1.36 -20.77
CA GLY A 59 12.30 -1.66 -22.20
C GLY A 59 11.05 -1.13 -22.91
N ASN A 60 10.22 -0.31 -22.25
CA ASN A 60 9.05 0.30 -22.86
C ASN A 60 9.43 1.53 -23.67
N ARG A 61 8.78 1.78 -24.80
CA ARG A 61 9.03 2.99 -25.60
C ARG A 61 8.18 4.15 -25.09
N ILE A 62 8.83 5.27 -24.76
CA ILE A 62 8.16 6.49 -24.31
C ILE A 62 7.24 7.01 -25.41
N GLY A 63 5.98 7.25 -25.05
CA GLY A 63 4.94 7.75 -25.96
C GLY A 63 4.16 6.67 -26.72
N GLU A 64 4.55 5.39 -26.61
CA GLU A 64 3.82 4.28 -27.22
C GLU A 64 2.73 3.75 -26.29
N PHE A 65 1.49 3.70 -26.76
CA PHE A 65 0.35 3.20 -26.00
C PHE A 65 0.00 1.78 -26.47
N THR A 66 0.53 0.77 -25.77
CA THR A 66 0.25 -0.64 -26.08
C THR A 66 -0.80 -1.22 -25.15
N ILE A 67 -1.60 -2.16 -25.67
CA ILE A 67 -2.56 -2.92 -24.87
C ILE A 67 -1.80 -3.77 -23.84
N ASP A 68 -0.74 -4.45 -24.26
CA ASP A 68 0.09 -5.30 -23.40
C ASP A 68 0.72 -4.52 -22.25
N GLY A 69 1.29 -3.34 -22.53
CA GLY A 69 1.82 -2.49 -21.48
C GLY A 69 0.71 -2.02 -20.53
N THR A 70 -0.49 -1.75 -21.04
CA THR A 70 -1.61 -1.31 -20.21
C THR A 70 -2.06 -2.42 -19.27
N ILE A 71 -2.24 -3.63 -19.79
CA ILE A 71 -2.56 -4.81 -18.98
C ILE A 71 -1.45 -5.08 -17.97
N GLY A 72 -0.18 -5.01 -18.38
CA GLY A 72 0.97 -5.15 -17.50
C GLY A 72 0.93 -4.14 -16.34
N LEU A 73 0.68 -2.87 -16.62
CA LEU A 73 0.57 -1.84 -15.58
C LEU A 73 -0.64 -2.07 -14.65
N MET A 74 -1.77 -2.54 -15.17
CA MET A 74 -2.93 -2.90 -14.34
C MET A 74 -2.64 -4.08 -13.42
N ILE A 75 -1.88 -5.06 -13.87
CA ILE A 75 -1.52 -6.25 -13.08
C ILE A 75 -0.43 -5.90 -12.06
N PHE A 76 0.73 -5.42 -12.52
CA PHE A 76 1.90 -5.20 -11.66
C PHE A 76 1.76 -3.93 -10.81
N GLY A 77 1.46 -2.78 -11.43
CA GLY A 77 1.28 -1.53 -10.70
C GLY A 77 -0.06 -1.49 -9.94
N GLY A 78 -1.13 -1.91 -10.60
CA GLY A 78 -2.48 -1.84 -10.04
C GLY A 78 -2.79 -2.93 -9.02
N LEU A 79 -2.92 -4.17 -9.48
CA LEU A 79 -3.34 -5.31 -8.65
C LEU A 79 -2.29 -5.69 -7.61
N LEU A 80 -1.04 -5.95 -8.01
CA LEU A 80 0.01 -6.35 -7.07
C LEU A 80 0.40 -5.20 -6.14
N GLY A 81 0.54 -3.97 -6.67
CA GLY A 81 0.74 -2.77 -5.85
C GLY A 81 -0.40 -2.54 -4.85
N GLY A 82 -1.65 -2.74 -5.27
CA GLY A 82 -2.82 -2.69 -4.40
C GLY A 82 -2.85 -3.79 -3.32
N LEU A 83 -2.43 -5.01 -3.65
CA LEU A 83 -2.31 -6.12 -2.68
C LEU A 83 -1.24 -5.82 -1.63
N PHE A 84 -0.06 -5.39 -2.07
CA PHE A 84 1.05 -4.98 -1.20
C PHE A 84 0.61 -3.86 -0.25
N ALA A 85 0.01 -2.80 -0.79
CA ALA A 85 -0.52 -1.70 0.00
C ALA A 85 -1.66 -2.15 0.94
N GLY A 86 -2.45 -3.15 0.55
CA GLY A 86 -3.49 -3.73 1.39
C GLY A 86 -2.94 -4.39 2.64
N VAL A 87 -1.82 -5.12 2.53
CA VAL A 87 -1.12 -5.69 3.69
C VAL A 87 -0.62 -4.58 4.61
N VAL A 88 0.08 -3.59 4.06
CA VAL A 88 0.58 -2.44 4.85
C VAL A 88 -0.59 -1.71 5.52
N TRP A 89 -1.66 -1.42 4.78
CA TRP A 89 -2.84 -0.72 5.28
C TRP A 89 -3.50 -1.47 6.43
N VAL A 90 -3.73 -2.78 6.30
CA VAL A 90 -4.28 -3.64 7.36
C VAL A 90 -3.43 -3.59 8.62
N VAL A 91 -2.10 -3.60 8.48
CA VAL A 91 -1.16 -3.56 9.60
C VAL A 91 -1.23 -2.22 10.34
N VAL A 92 -1.22 -1.10 9.62
CA VAL A 92 -1.13 0.24 10.23
C VAL A 92 -2.48 0.84 10.61
N TYR A 93 -3.59 0.27 10.13
CA TYR A 93 -4.94 0.84 10.20
C TYR A 93 -5.41 1.29 11.58
N GLU A 94 -5.09 0.49 12.61
CA GLU A 94 -5.51 0.75 14.00
C GLU A 94 -4.67 1.83 14.67
N TRP A 95 -3.52 2.17 14.10
CA TRP A 95 -2.48 2.97 14.73
C TRP A 95 -2.34 4.37 14.15
N ILE A 96 -2.84 4.61 12.95
CA ILE A 96 -2.72 5.91 12.29
C ILE A 96 -4.05 6.67 12.21
N PRO A 97 -4.01 8.01 12.25
CA PRO A 97 -5.21 8.82 12.01
C PRO A 97 -5.75 8.57 10.59
N ARG A 98 -7.05 8.34 10.48
CA ARG A 98 -7.70 8.02 9.20
C ARG A 98 -8.07 9.26 8.37
N HIS A 99 -7.34 10.36 8.53
CA HIS A 99 -7.57 11.54 7.71
C HIS A 99 -6.95 11.33 6.34
N TRP A 100 -7.68 11.64 5.25
CA TRP A 100 -7.23 11.33 3.89
C TRP A 100 -5.87 11.95 3.56
N ALA A 101 -5.60 13.18 4.04
CA ALA A 101 -4.31 13.84 3.78
C ALA A 101 -3.16 13.19 4.54
N LEU A 102 -3.40 12.68 5.76
CA LEU A 102 -2.36 12.02 6.56
C LEU A 102 -2.04 10.64 6.00
N VAL A 103 -3.06 9.90 5.55
CA VAL A 103 -2.84 8.62 4.88
C VAL A 103 -2.23 8.82 3.50
N GLY A 104 -2.66 9.82 2.74
CA GLY A 104 -2.01 10.20 1.48
C GLY A 104 -0.52 10.50 1.68
N ALA A 105 -0.17 11.34 2.65
CA ALA A 105 1.24 11.63 2.97
C ALA A 105 2.01 10.38 3.46
N GLY A 106 1.41 9.54 4.30
CA GLY A 106 2.01 8.27 4.71
C GLY A 106 2.21 7.29 3.55
N SER A 107 1.27 7.25 2.60
CA SER A 107 1.40 6.49 1.37
C SER A 107 2.51 7.04 0.51
N VAL A 108 2.67 8.36 0.38
CA VAL A 108 3.83 8.95 -0.32
C VAL A 108 5.13 8.48 0.32
N ALA A 109 5.26 8.61 1.64
CA ALA A 109 6.47 8.22 2.35
C ALA A 109 6.84 6.75 2.10
N ILE A 110 5.89 5.82 2.25
CA ILE A 110 6.15 4.37 2.16
C ILE A 110 6.15 3.88 0.71
N GLY A 111 5.13 4.24 -0.06
CA GLY A 111 4.94 3.80 -1.45
C GLY A 111 5.88 4.48 -2.43
N GLY A 112 6.32 5.72 -2.15
CA GLY A 112 7.30 6.43 -2.96
C GLY A 112 8.64 5.71 -3.04
N LEU A 113 9.00 4.91 -2.03
CA LEU A 113 10.23 4.10 -2.00
C LEU A 113 10.32 3.09 -3.16
N PHE A 114 9.19 2.70 -3.75
CA PHE A 114 9.13 1.73 -4.85
C PHE A 114 8.97 2.39 -6.22
N LEU A 115 8.85 3.71 -6.27
CA LEU A 115 8.67 4.46 -7.51
C LEU A 115 9.80 5.45 -7.78
N ILE A 116 10.45 5.96 -6.73
CA ILE A 116 11.48 6.99 -6.82
C ILE A 116 12.81 6.40 -6.35
N GLU A 117 13.69 6.14 -7.31
CA GLU A 117 15.05 5.66 -7.07
C GLU A 117 16.03 6.54 -7.84
N ALA A 118 17.11 6.98 -7.18
CA ALA A 118 18.05 7.94 -7.75
C ALA A 118 18.93 7.37 -8.88
N ASP A 119 19.10 6.05 -8.92
CA ASP A 119 19.83 5.34 -9.97
C ASP A 119 18.94 5.01 -11.19
N ASN A 120 17.62 5.09 -11.05
CA ASN A 120 16.66 4.82 -12.13
C ASN A 120 16.98 5.69 -13.35
N ARG A 121 17.24 5.02 -14.47
CA ARG A 121 17.69 5.67 -15.70
C ARG A 121 16.63 6.57 -16.31
N ASP A 122 15.35 6.32 -16.04
CA ASP A 122 14.23 7.05 -16.64
C ASP A 122 14.26 8.54 -16.25
N PHE A 123 14.65 8.88 -15.02
CA PHE A 123 14.79 10.29 -14.59
C PHE A 123 15.91 11.04 -15.31
N ARG A 124 16.92 10.35 -15.86
CA ARG A 124 17.95 10.96 -16.70
C ARG A 124 17.48 11.21 -18.13
N ILE A 125 16.43 10.51 -18.56
CA ILE A 125 15.84 10.65 -19.90
C ILE A 125 14.79 11.77 -19.91
N LEU A 126 14.06 11.92 -18.79
CA LEU A 126 12.98 12.88 -18.60
C LEU A 126 13.52 14.17 -17.98
N ASP A 127 14.09 15.05 -18.79
CA ASP A 127 14.62 16.35 -18.35
C ASP A 127 13.56 17.46 -18.52
N PRO A 128 13.24 18.26 -17.48
CA PRO A 128 13.69 18.15 -16.10
C PRO A 128 12.93 17.07 -15.29
N PRO A 129 13.61 16.29 -14.41
CA PRO A 129 12.99 15.15 -13.72
C PRO A 129 11.99 15.55 -12.62
N SER A 130 12.01 16.81 -12.20
CA SER A 130 11.18 17.32 -11.10
C SER A 130 9.69 17.16 -11.33
N ILE A 131 9.24 17.24 -12.59
CA ILE A 131 7.82 17.16 -12.91
C ILE A 131 7.33 15.71 -12.80
N ASP A 132 8.08 14.73 -13.30
CA ASP A 132 7.72 13.32 -13.17
C ASP A 132 7.76 12.85 -11.71
N VAL A 133 8.76 13.27 -10.94
CA VAL A 133 8.81 13.02 -9.49
C VAL A 133 7.55 13.56 -8.83
N LEU A 134 7.15 14.81 -9.12
CA LEU A 134 5.93 15.39 -8.56
C LEU A 134 4.66 14.63 -8.97
N LEU A 135 4.56 14.21 -10.24
CA LEU A 135 3.42 13.44 -10.75
C LEU A 135 3.31 12.07 -10.07
N LEU A 136 4.42 11.36 -9.90
CA LEU A 136 4.48 10.06 -9.23
C LEU A 136 4.16 10.18 -7.74
N LEU A 137 4.74 11.14 -7.04
CA LEU A 137 4.40 11.39 -5.63
C LEU A 137 2.93 11.80 -5.48
N GLY A 138 2.42 12.64 -6.38
CA GLY A 138 1.00 13.00 -6.44
C GLY A 138 0.08 11.79 -6.67
N LEU A 139 0.48 10.87 -7.55
CA LEU A 139 -0.25 9.62 -7.81
C LEU A 139 -0.37 8.77 -6.54
N VAL A 140 0.73 8.57 -5.82
CA VAL A 140 0.76 7.78 -4.58
C VAL A 140 -0.03 8.47 -3.46
N PHE A 141 0.00 9.81 -3.39
CA PHE A 141 -0.82 10.58 -2.46
C PHE A 141 -2.31 10.35 -2.72
N VAL A 142 -2.75 10.47 -3.97
CA VAL A 142 -4.15 10.23 -4.39
C VAL A 142 -4.55 8.79 -4.08
N PHE A 143 -3.65 7.83 -4.32
CA PHE A 143 -3.88 6.43 -3.97
C PHE A 143 -4.19 6.23 -2.49
N GLY A 144 -3.36 6.78 -1.59
CA GLY A 144 -3.60 6.72 -0.15
C GLY A 144 -4.93 7.37 0.27
N ALA A 145 -5.25 8.53 -0.30
CA ALA A 145 -6.52 9.21 -0.05
C ALA A 145 -7.74 8.38 -0.51
N VAL A 146 -7.64 7.73 -1.68
CA VAL A 146 -8.68 6.86 -2.24
C VAL A 146 -8.85 5.59 -1.39
N ILE A 147 -7.78 4.96 -0.91
CA ILE A 147 -7.86 3.80 -0.02
C ILE A 147 -8.72 4.11 1.20
N VAL A 148 -8.46 5.22 1.91
CA VAL A 148 -9.23 5.60 3.10
C VAL A 148 -10.71 5.77 2.78
N ARG A 149 -11.01 6.37 1.62
CA ARG A 149 -12.38 6.63 1.21
C ARG A 149 -13.11 5.34 0.86
N LEU A 150 -12.45 4.43 0.15
CA LEU A 150 -12.97 3.12 -0.22
C LEU A 150 -13.12 2.20 0.98
N ASP A 151 -12.17 2.19 1.91
CA ASP A 151 -12.24 1.41 3.15
C ASP A 151 -13.51 1.76 3.93
N ARG A 152 -13.72 3.05 4.21
CA ARG A 152 -14.94 3.52 4.90
C ARG A 152 -16.22 3.17 4.15
N TRP A 153 -16.19 3.28 2.83
CA TRP A 153 -17.35 2.97 2.00
C TRP A 153 -17.67 1.48 2.01
N LEU A 154 -16.66 0.61 1.87
CA LEU A 154 -16.81 -0.84 1.88
C LEU A 154 -17.20 -1.37 3.25
N ASP A 155 -16.64 -0.82 4.34
CA ASP A 155 -16.99 -1.26 5.69
C ASP A 155 -18.47 -1.04 6.02
N GLY A 156 -19.09 0.01 5.46
CA GLY A 156 -20.54 0.26 5.58
C GLY A 156 -21.42 -0.50 4.58
N ARG A 157 -20.85 -1.01 3.49
CA ARG A 157 -21.60 -1.64 2.37
C ARG A 157 -21.52 -3.16 2.34
N LEU A 158 -20.42 -3.74 2.82
CA LEU A 158 -20.21 -5.17 2.79
C LEU A 158 -21.10 -5.87 3.82
N PRO A 159 -21.75 -7.01 3.46
CA PRO A 159 -22.61 -7.72 4.38
C PRO A 159 -21.85 -8.18 5.63
N PRO A 160 -22.53 -8.30 6.79
CA PRO A 160 -21.91 -8.89 7.97
C PRO A 160 -21.62 -10.37 7.72
N ALA A 161 -20.61 -10.93 8.41
CA ALA A 161 -20.17 -12.32 8.23
C ALA A 161 -21.09 -13.33 8.93
N ARG A 162 -22.42 -13.22 8.73
CA ARG A 162 -23.44 -14.04 9.41
C ARG A 162 -23.89 -15.26 8.62
N SER A 163 -23.67 -15.27 7.30
CA SER A 163 -24.01 -16.41 6.44
C SER A 163 -22.76 -17.20 6.08
N LEU A 164 -22.88 -18.53 5.97
CA LEU A 164 -21.77 -19.40 5.57
C LEU A 164 -21.14 -18.94 4.24
N ARG A 165 -21.98 -18.55 3.27
CA ARG A 165 -21.52 -18.04 1.98
C ARG A 165 -20.64 -16.79 2.14
N ALA A 166 -21.06 -15.82 2.95
CA ALA A 166 -20.27 -14.61 3.19
C ALA A 166 -18.95 -14.94 3.89
N ILE A 167 -18.97 -15.81 4.91
CA ILE A 167 -17.77 -16.26 5.62
C ILE A 167 -16.77 -16.90 4.64
N VAL A 168 -17.23 -17.86 3.82
CA VAL A 168 -16.37 -18.55 2.84
C VAL A 168 -15.76 -17.54 1.87
N VAL A 169 -16.54 -16.58 1.35
CA VAL A 169 -16.01 -15.54 0.46
C VAL A 169 -14.93 -14.71 1.16
N TYR A 170 -15.14 -14.27 2.40
CA TYR A 170 -14.13 -13.48 3.11
C TYR A 170 -12.88 -14.29 3.45
N VAL A 171 -13.03 -15.55 3.87
CA VAL A 171 -11.89 -16.45 4.11
C VAL A 171 -11.08 -16.67 2.83
N VAL A 172 -11.74 -16.91 1.70
CA VAL A 172 -11.06 -17.05 0.40
C VAL A 172 -10.32 -15.78 0.04
N LEU A 173 -10.94 -14.59 0.18
CA LEU A 173 -10.30 -13.32 -0.14
C LEU A 173 -9.07 -13.05 0.75
N VAL A 174 -9.16 -13.31 2.06
CA VAL A 174 -8.01 -13.20 2.97
C VAL A 174 -6.94 -14.24 2.62
N GLY A 175 -7.34 -15.47 2.29
CA GLY A 175 -6.45 -16.53 1.87
C GLY A 175 -5.69 -16.21 0.59
N LEU A 176 -6.31 -15.54 -0.38
CA LEU A 176 -5.67 -15.07 -1.61
C LEU A 176 -4.63 -13.97 -1.34
N GLY A 177 -4.83 -13.14 -0.31
CA GLY A 177 -3.87 -12.12 0.10
C GLY A 177 -2.70 -12.65 0.95
N ALA A 178 -2.87 -13.79 1.63
CA ALA A 178 -1.87 -14.32 2.55
C ALA A 178 -0.48 -14.58 1.91
N PRO A 179 -0.37 -15.12 0.67
CA PRO A 179 0.93 -15.29 0.01
C PRO A 179 1.71 -13.98 -0.21
N ILE A 180 1.03 -12.82 -0.25
CA ILE A 180 1.66 -11.51 -0.47
C ILE A 180 2.27 -10.93 0.80
N VAL A 181 1.93 -11.46 1.98
CA VAL A 181 2.44 -10.96 3.26
C VAL A 181 3.97 -11.05 3.33
N LEU A 182 4.54 -12.21 3.01
CA LEU A 182 5.99 -12.41 3.05
C LEU A 182 6.75 -11.54 2.03
N PRO A 183 6.37 -11.51 0.74
CA PRO A 183 6.96 -10.57 -0.22
C PRO A 183 6.81 -9.10 0.21
N THR A 184 5.71 -8.73 0.87
CA THR A 184 5.51 -7.35 1.33
C THR A 184 6.59 -6.93 2.31
N PHE A 185 6.86 -7.74 3.35
CA PHE A 185 7.93 -7.43 4.30
C PHE A 185 9.32 -7.64 3.68
N GLY A 186 9.47 -8.65 2.83
CA GLY A 186 10.70 -8.90 2.07
C GLY A 186 11.13 -7.67 1.27
N GLY A 187 10.17 -6.99 0.61
CA GLY A 187 10.42 -5.78 -0.18
C GLY A 187 10.97 -4.59 0.62
N PHE A 188 10.90 -4.61 1.95
CA PHE A 188 11.57 -3.61 2.78
C PHE A 188 12.87 -4.11 3.43
N LEU A 189 13.04 -5.44 3.56
CA LEU A 189 14.08 -6.05 4.38
C LEU A 189 15.21 -6.70 3.56
N SER A 190 15.00 -6.95 2.27
CA SER A 190 15.91 -7.72 1.42
C SER A 190 16.02 -7.12 0.02
N LYS A 191 17.23 -7.20 -0.54
CA LYS A 191 17.55 -6.73 -1.90
C LYS A 191 16.82 -7.54 -2.96
N GLU A 192 16.70 -8.85 -2.72
CA GLU A 192 16.09 -9.82 -3.63
C GLU A 192 14.60 -9.54 -3.86
N PHE A 193 13.90 -9.03 -2.83
CA PHE A 193 12.48 -8.73 -2.93
C PHE A 193 12.18 -7.27 -3.27
N CYS A 194 13.06 -6.32 -2.92
CA CYS A 194 12.85 -4.91 -3.27
C CYS A 194 13.26 -4.58 -4.71
N PHE A 195 14.10 -5.43 -5.34
CA PHE A 195 14.75 -5.16 -6.63
C PHE A 195 15.55 -3.84 -6.63
N CYS A 196 16.13 -3.50 -5.47
CA CYS A 196 16.79 -2.23 -5.21
C CYS A 196 18.18 -2.45 -4.58
N GLU A 197 19.10 -1.49 -4.75
CA GLU A 197 20.45 -1.63 -4.19
C GLU A 197 20.48 -1.46 -2.67
N THR A 198 19.62 -0.58 -2.13
CA THR A 198 19.61 -0.17 -0.72
C THR A 198 18.23 -0.32 -0.08
N PRO A 199 17.87 -1.52 0.41
CA PRO A 199 16.56 -1.75 0.99
C PRO A 199 16.33 -0.84 2.22
N PRO A 200 15.12 -0.27 2.38
CA PRO A 200 14.77 0.57 3.53
C PRO A 200 14.49 -0.28 4.77
N VAL A 201 15.52 -0.98 5.27
CA VAL A 201 15.40 -2.01 6.34
C VAL A 201 14.72 -1.47 7.58
N TRP A 202 15.00 -0.22 7.98
CA TRP A 202 14.37 0.40 9.15
C TRP A 202 12.86 0.55 8.99
N THR A 203 12.39 0.98 7.82
CA THR A 203 10.95 1.02 7.49
C THR A 203 10.34 -0.37 7.64
N GLY A 204 11.01 -1.41 7.11
CA GLY A 204 10.59 -2.80 7.21
C GLY A 204 10.49 -3.31 8.65
N LEU A 205 11.50 -3.02 9.48
CA LEU A 205 11.50 -3.42 10.90
C LEU A 205 10.37 -2.74 11.69
N PHE A 206 10.09 -1.46 11.43
CA PHE A 206 8.98 -0.76 12.06
C PHE A 206 7.62 -1.29 11.59
N LEU A 207 7.46 -1.60 10.30
CA LEU A 207 6.25 -2.23 9.79
C LEU A 207 6.04 -3.64 10.37
N LEU A 208 7.10 -4.43 10.49
CA LEU A 208 7.05 -5.75 11.12
C LEU A 208 6.65 -5.64 12.60
N SER A 209 7.21 -4.66 13.31
CA SER A 209 6.83 -4.36 14.69
C SER A 209 5.35 -3.98 14.79
N ALA A 210 4.86 -3.11 13.91
CA ALA A 210 3.45 -2.76 13.86
C ALA A 210 2.56 -3.98 13.56
N ALA A 211 3.01 -4.89 12.70
CA ALA A 211 2.29 -6.12 12.37
C ALA A 211 2.19 -7.06 13.59
N LEU A 212 3.29 -7.26 14.32
CA LEU A 212 3.29 -8.05 15.55
C LEU A 212 2.36 -7.45 16.60
N VAL A 213 2.39 -6.12 16.78
CA VAL A 213 1.49 -5.41 17.69
C VAL A 213 0.02 -5.56 17.27
N SER A 214 -0.29 -5.44 15.98
CA SER A 214 -1.63 -5.69 15.43
C SER A 214 -2.10 -7.12 15.70
N LEU A 215 -1.26 -8.12 15.45
CA LEU A 215 -1.58 -9.51 15.72
C LEU A 215 -1.85 -9.75 17.21
N THR A 216 -1.02 -9.22 18.10
CA THR A 216 -1.24 -9.29 19.55
C THR A 216 -2.56 -8.61 19.95
N ALA A 217 -2.85 -7.44 19.41
CA ALA A 217 -4.11 -6.72 19.67
C ALA A 217 -5.33 -7.53 19.20
N TRP A 218 -5.25 -8.15 18.03
CA TRP A 218 -6.33 -8.99 17.50
C TRP A 218 -6.54 -10.25 18.34
N ILE A 219 -5.47 -10.91 18.80
CA ILE A 219 -5.57 -12.08 19.68
C ILE A 219 -6.25 -11.71 21.01
N ILE A 220 -5.90 -10.55 21.58
CA ILE A 220 -6.53 -10.03 22.81
C ILE A 220 -8.02 -9.76 22.58
N ASP A 221 -8.39 -9.12 21.46
CA ASP A 221 -9.79 -8.83 21.12
C ASP A 221 -10.66 -10.08 20.95
N LEU A 222 -10.07 -11.24 20.66
CA LEU A 222 -10.81 -12.49 20.57
C LEU A 222 -11.27 -13.01 21.95
N GLN A 223 -10.71 -12.48 23.05
CA GLN A 223 -11.04 -12.86 24.41
C GLN A 223 -12.14 -11.93 24.98
N PRO A 224 -13.29 -12.45 25.45
CA PRO A 224 -14.44 -11.62 25.84
C PRO A 224 -14.16 -10.64 26.99
N GLN A 225 -13.25 -11.01 27.90
CA GLN A 225 -12.98 -10.26 29.13
C GLN A 225 -11.67 -9.46 29.06
N ALA A 226 -10.87 -9.61 28.00
CA ALA A 226 -9.57 -8.98 27.94
C ALA A 226 -9.71 -7.50 27.56
N ARG A 227 -9.04 -6.63 28.32
CA ARG A 227 -8.84 -5.24 27.94
C ARG A 227 -7.48 -5.09 27.31
N ARG A 228 -7.42 -4.41 26.15
CA ARG A 228 -6.14 -4.04 25.54
C ARG A 228 -5.34 -3.19 26.53
N PRO A 229 -4.08 -3.54 26.83
CA PRO A 229 -3.25 -2.69 27.67
C PRO A 229 -2.83 -1.43 26.91
N ASP A 230 -2.75 -0.29 27.60
CA ASP A 230 -2.47 1.01 26.98
C ASP A 230 -1.13 1.05 26.23
N TRP A 231 -0.12 0.34 26.75
CA TRP A 231 1.20 0.25 26.12
C TRP A 231 1.15 -0.34 24.70
N LEU A 232 0.20 -1.23 24.42
CA LEU A 232 0.06 -1.86 23.11
C LEU A 232 -0.38 -0.83 22.06
N SER A 233 -1.28 0.08 22.44
CA SER A 233 -1.72 1.17 21.58
C SER A 233 -0.60 2.17 21.31
N THR A 234 0.18 2.50 22.35
CA THR A 234 1.37 3.36 22.20
C THR A 234 2.43 2.71 21.32
N ALA A 235 2.71 1.41 21.50
CA ALA A 235 3.66 0.67 20.70
C ALA A 235 3.26 0.64 19.22
N GLY A 236 1.99 0.36 18.91
CA GLY A 236 1.50 0.33 17.52
C GLY A 236 1.60 1.69 16.83
N ARG A 237 1.28 2.78 17.55
CA ARG A 237 1.43 4.16 17.07
C ARG A 237 2.89 4.52 16.80
N LEU A 238 3.78 4.22 17.75
CA LEU A 238 5.22 4.49 17.61
C LEU A 238 5.82 3.68 16.46
N ALA A 239 5.44 2.41 16.31
CA ALA A 239 5.89 1.57 15.21
C ALA A 239 5.44 2.13 13.85
N SER A 240 4.16 2.50 13.72
CA SER A 240 3.62 3.06 12.48
C SER A 240 4.23 4.43 12.14
N LEU A 241 4.46 5.28 13.15
CA LEU A 241 5.13 6.57 12.97
C LEU A 241 6.61 6.40 12.61
N GLY A 242 7.29 5.41 13.22
CA GLY A 242 8.67 5.05 12.90
C GLY A 242 8.80 4.60 11.44
N ALA A 243 7.89 3.75 10.97
CA ALA A 243 7.84 3.33 9.58
C ALA A 243 7.66 4.52 8.62
N ILE A 244 6.69 5.40 8.87
CA ILE A 244 6.44 6.57 8.03
C ILE A 244 7.64 7.54 8.05
N THR A 245 8.22 7.80 9.23
CA THR A 245 9.36 8.73 9.37
C THR A 245 10.61 8.22 8.66
N THR A 246 10.96 6.95 8.87
CA THR A 246 12.15 6.36 8.23
C THR A 246 11.99 6.24 6.72
N ALA A 247 10.79 5.91 6.24
CA ALA A 247 10.43 5.94 4.84
C ALA A 247 10.55 7.34 4.24
N ALA A 248 10.01 8.37 4.91
CA ALA A 248 10.08 9.75 4.45
C ALA A 248 11.53 10.27 4.36
N ILE A 249 12.39 9.93 5.34
CA ILE A 249 13.82 10.30 5.32
C ILE A 249 14.53 9.63 4.12
N HIS A 250 14.30 8.34 3.90
CA HIS A 250 14.89 7.62 2.77
C HIS A 250 14.42 8.22 1.43
N LEU A 251 13.11 8.43 1.28
CA LEU A 251 12.53 9.03 0.07
C LEU A 251 13.07 10.44 -0.19
N ALA A 252 13.22 11.27 0.84
CA ALA A 252 13.80 12.60 0.71
C ALA A 252 15.24 12.53 0.19
N GLY A 253 16.03 11.55 0.64
CA GLY A 253 17.37 11.27 0.12
C GLY A 253 17.34 10.94 -1.38
N GLN A 254 16.45 10.04 -1.80
CA GLN A 254 16.28 9.67 -3.22
C GLN A 254 15.88 10.88 -4.08
N VAL A 255 14.87 11.65 -3.65
CA VAL A 255 14.42 12.87 -4.35
C VAL A 255 15.55 13.90 -4.45
N SER A 256 16.30 14.12 -3.38
CA SER A 256 17.42 15.08 -3.37
C SER A 256 18.58 14.69 -4.28
N ALA A 257 18.73 13.40 -4.59
CA ALA A 257 19.76 12.90 -5.50
C ALA A 257 19.33 12.95 -6.97
N ILE A 258 18.02 13.06 -7.24
CA ILE A 258 17.45 13.18 -8.60
C ILE A 258 17.41 14.64 -9.07
N LEU A 259 17.11 15.58 -8.16
CA LEU A 259 16.93 17.02 -8.45
C LEU A 259 18.25 17.80 -8.38
#